data_AF-A0A1C3F637-F1
#
_entry.id   AF-A0A1C3F637-F1
#
_cell.length_a   1.000
_cell.length_b   1.000
_cell.length_c   1.000
_cell.angle_alpha   90.00
_cell.angle_beta   90.00
_cell.angle_gamma   90.00
#
_symmetry.space_group_name_H-M   'P 1'
#
loop_
_entity.id
_entity.type
_entity.pdbx_description
1 polymer ?
#
loop_
_entity_poly.entity_id
_entity_poly.type
_entity_poly.pdbx_seq_one_letter_code
_entity_poly.pdbx_strand_id
1 'polypeptide(L)' 'MATIWRLSGFCPECKKSVCVMESEKIKTVEHFVKYYSKMEKDNRATLKCEKCGAHLESFVVNPVWKRPEKVRERCSK' A
#
# COMPACT_ATOMS: atom_id res chain seq x y z
N MET A 1 1.86 17.33 14.57
CA MET A 1 1.79 15.88 14.25
C MET A 1 1.22 15.78 12.84
N ALA A 2 1.90 15.12 11.92
CA ALA A 2 1.42 14.96 10.54
C ALA A 2 0.69 13.61 10.41
N THR A 3 -0.52 13.62 9.85
CA THR A 3 -1.25 12.39 9.52
C THR A 3 -0.67 11.82 8.24
N ILE A 4 -0.08 10.62 8.30
CA ILE A 4 0.44 9.91 7.14
C ILE A 4 -0.61 8.89 6.71
N TRP A 5 -0.79 8.74 5.41
CA TRP A 5 -1.69 7.77 4.83
C TRP A 5 -0.87 6.62 4.27
N ARG A 6 -1.16 5.40 4.72
CA ARG A 6 -0.52 4.18 4.25
C ARG A 6 -1.48 3.38 3.39
N LEU A 7 -1.03 3.00 2.20
CA LEU A 7 -1.66 1.96 1.39
C LEU A 7 -1.01 0.62 1.74
N SER A 8 -1.82 -0.37 2.10
CA SER A 8 -1.37 -1.75 2.31
C SER A 8 -2.12 -2.69 1.37
N GLY A 9 -1.41 -3.65 0.78
CA GLY A 9 -2.01 -4.71 -0.04
C GLY A 9 -1.83 -6.06 0.65
N PHE A 10 -2.79 -6.96 0.55
CA PHE A 10 -2.72 -8.30 1.16
C PHE A 10 -2.02 -9.28 0.20
N CYS A 11 -0.96 -9.99 0.63
CA CYS A 11 -0.45 -11.15 -0.12
C CYS A 11 -1.23 -12.39 0.35
N PRO A 12 -1.95 -13.09 -0.55
CA PRO A 12 -2.66 -14.33 -0.21
C PRO A 12 -1.69 -15.44 0.24
N GLU A 13 -0.51 -15.54 -0.39
CA GLU A 13 0.50 -16.56 -0.04
C GLU A 13 1.11 -16.32 1.34
N CYS A 14 1.45 -15.07 1.66
CA CYS A 14 2.04 -14.72 2.95
C CYS A 14 1.00 -14.53 4.06
N LYS A 15 -0.30 -14.49 3.71
CA LYS A 15 -1.44 -14.16 4.60
C LYS A 15 -1.19 -12.92 5.45
N LYS A 16 -0.50 -11.93 4.86
CA LYS A 16 -0.04 -10.72 5.55
C LYS A 16 -0.29 -9.51 4.67
N SER A 17 -0.65 -8.40 5.32
CA SER A 17 -0.70 -7.09 4.69
C SER A 17 0.71 -6.54 4.55
N VAL A 18 1.04 -6.12 3.34
CA VAL A 18 2.34 -5.57 2.97
C VAL A 18 2.15 -4.08 2.70
N CYS A 19 3.06 -3.28 3.22
CA CYS A 19 3.10 -1.84 2.96
C CYS A 19 3.45 -1.62 1.49
N VAL A 20 2.58 -0.92 0.76
CA VAL A 20 2.79 -0.58 -0.64
C VAL A 20 3.36 0.82 -0.76
N MET A 21 2.75 1.78 -0.08
CA MET A 21 3.20 3.17 -0.06
C MET A 21 2.72 3.90 1.18
N GLU A 22 3.45 4.96 1.54
CA GLU A 22 3.06 5.94 2.55
C GLU A 22 3.16 7.34 1.95
N SER A 23 2.23 8.22 2.29
CA SER A 23 2.24 9.62 1.85
C SER A 23 1.56 10.51 2.88
N GLU A 24 2.09 11.71 3.12
CA GLU A 24 1.42 12.74 3.92
C GLU A 24 0.17 13.29 3.22
N LYS A 25 0.06 13.11 1.90
CA LYS A 25 -1.06 13.57 1.09
C LYS A 25 -2.03 12.41 0.84
N ILE A 26 -3.22 12.48 1.45
CA ILE A 26 -4.30 11.50 1.24
C ILE A 26 -4.64 11.33 -0.24
N LYS A 27 -4.70 12.45 -0.99
CA LYS A 27 -5.02 12.45 -2.43
C LYS A 27 -4.09 11.55 -3.25
N THR A 28 -2.80 11.49 -2.86
CA THR A 28 -1.84 10.60 -3.50
C THR A 28 -2.24 9.16 -3.27
N VAL A 29 -2.52 8.77 -2.02
CA VAL A 29 -2.91 7.40 -1.69
C VAL A 29 -4.23 7.00 -2.37
N GLU A 30 -5.24 7.87 -2.36
CA GLU A 30 -6.52 7.64 -3.03
C GLU A 30 -6.37 7.42 -4.55
N HIS A 31 -5.46 8.16 -5.20
CA HIS A 31 -5.19 7.99 -6.61
C HIS A 31 -4.61 6.60 -6.92
N PHE A 32 -3.68 6.12 -6.08
CA PHE A 32 -3.12 4.77 -6.21
C PHE A 32 -4.15 3.68 -5.93
N VAL A 33 -5.03 3.86 -4.94
CA VAL A 33 -6.13 2.91 -4.70
C VAL A 33 -7.01 2.80 -5.94
N LYS A 34 -7.45 3.93 -6.50
CA LYS A 34 -8.27 3.94 -7.73
C LYS A 34 -7.55 3.26 -8.90
N TYR A 35 -6.25 3.48 -9.03
CA TYR A 35 -5.43 2.85 -10.06
C TYR A 35 -5.38 1.33 -9.90
N TYR A 36 -5.08 0.82 -8.70
CA TYR A 36 -5.01 -0.63 -8.46
C TYR A 36 -6.38 -1.30 -8.50
N SER A 37 -7.43 -0.67 -7.97
CA SER A 37 -8.80 -1.18 -8.12
C SER A 37 -9.24 -1.25 -9.58
N LYS A 38 -8.75 -0.34 -10.44
CA LYS A 38 -9.01 -0.42 -11.88
C LYS A 38 -8.24 -1.58 -12.52
N MET A 39 -6.97 -1.78 -12.17
CA MET A 39 -6.19 -2.92 -12.64
C MET A 39 -6.81 -4.27 -12.26
N GLU A 40 -7.32 -4.39 -11.04
CA GLU A 40 -8.01 -5.58 -10.55
C GLU A 40 -9.28 -5.87 -11.38
N LYS A 41 -10.07 -4.84 -11.71
CA LYS A 41 -11.24 -4.96 -12.60
C LYS A 41 -10.87 -5.32 -14.04
N ASP A 42 -9.76 -4.78 -14.54
CA ASP A 42 -9.24 -5.08 -15.87
C ASP A 42 -8.51 -6.44 -15.93
N ASN A 43 -8.53 -7.22 -14.84
CA ASN A 43 -7.84 -8.51 -14.67
C ASN A 43 -6.34 -8.43 -15.01
N ARG A 44 -5.73 -7.27 -14.76
CA ARG A 44 -4.31 -7.00 -14.98
C ARG A 44 -3.54 -7.28 -13.70
N ALA A 45 -2.33 -7.82 -13.88
CA ALA A 45 -1.38 -8.04 -12.81
C ALA A 45 -1.23 -6.78 -11.92
N THR A 46 -1.61 -6.92 -10.65
CA THR A 46 -1.38 -5.91 -9.61
C THR A 46 0.07 -5.99 -9.10
N LEU A 47 0.41 -5.16 -8.11
CA LEU A 47 1.68 -5.22 -7.41
C LEU A 47 2.00 -6.63 -6.93
N LYS A 48 3.27 -7.02 -7.06
CA LYS A 48 3.77 -8.27 -6.51
C LYS A 48 4.32 -8.04 -5.12
N CYS A 49 4.08 -8.98 -4.22
CA CYS A 49 4.74 -8.99 -2.93
C CYS A 49 6.22 -9.33 -3.10
N GLU A 50 7.09 -8.57 -2.45
CA GLU A 50 8.54 -8.77 -2.53
C GLU A 50 9.02 -10.09 -1.92
N LYS A 51 8.24 -10.71 -1.02
CA LYS A 51 8.60 -11.98 -0.36
C LYS A 51 8.12 -13.20 -1.13
N CYS A 52 6.82 -13.25 -1.44
CA CYS A 52 6.15 -14.39 -2.07
C CYS A 52 6.19 -14.31 -3.61
N GLY A 53 6.42 -13.14 -4.21
CA GLY A 53 6.26 -12.91 -5.65
C GLY A 53 4.81 -12.93 -6.15
N ALA A 54 3.87 -13.35 -5.30
CA ALA A 54 2.44 -13.38 -5.60
C ALA A 54 1.84 -11.99 -5.71
N HIS A 55 0.74 -11.89 -6.45
CA HIS A 55 0.00 -10.65 -6.63
C HIS A 55 -0.68 -10.24 -5.32
N LEU A 56 -0.61 -8.95 -5.01
CA LEU A 56 -1.31 -8.35 -3.89
C LEU A 56 -2.77 -8.11 -4.27
N GLU A 57 -3.66 -8.44 -3.35
CA GLU A 57 -5.10 -8.28 -3.46
C GLU A 57 -5.60 -7.38 -2.32
N SER A 58 -6.84 -6.88 -2.42
CA SER A 58 -7.52 -6.18 -1.32
C SER A 58 -6.70 -5.02 -0.71
N PHE A 59 -6.56 -3.93 -1.47
CA PHE A 59 -5.84 -2.73 -1.03
C PHE A 59 -6.63 -1.93 0.02
N VAL A 60 -6.00 -1.64 1.16
CA VAL A 60 -6.60 -0.89 2.27
C VAL A 60 -5.78 0.37 2.58
N VAL A 61 -6.48 1.48 2.79
CA VAL A 61 -5.89 2.75 3.23
C VAL A 61 -6.04 2.88 4.73
N ASN A 62 -4.93 3.06 5.43
CA ASN A 62 -4.92 3.28 6.88
C ASN A 62 -4.20 4.58 7.23
N PRO A 63 -4.77 5.43 8.11
CA PRO A 63 -4.04 6.55 8.68
C PRO A 63 -3.02 6.01 9.69
N VAL A 64 -1.77 6.46 9.57
CA VAL A 64 -0.66 6.09 10.43
C VAL A 64 -0.14 7.34 11.11
N TRP A 65 -0.13 7.30 12.44
CA TRP A 65 0.44 8.34 13.27
C TRP A 65 1.91 8.03 13.54
N LYS A 66 2.83 8.48 12.66
CA LYS A 66 4.27 8.45 12.93
C LYS A 66 4.80 9.85 13.26
N ARG A 67 5.89 9.92 14.02
CA ARG A 67 6.71 11.13 14.09
C ARG A 67 7.34 11.41 12.72
N PRO A 68 7.44 12.68 12.28
CA PRO A 68 7.88 13.05 10.93
C PRO A 68 9.24 12.45 10.52
N GLU A 69 10.15 12.23 11.47
CA GLU A 69 11.46 11.61 11.22
C GLU A 69 11.37 10.14 10.76
N LYS A 70 10.28 9.43 11.08
CA LYS A 70 10.06 8.01 10.71
C LYS A 70 9.20 7.81 9.46
N VAL A 71 8.76 8.90 8.81
CA VAL A 71 8.01 8.83 7.53
C VAL A 71 8.89 8.26 6.41
N ARG A 72 10.22 8.47 6.52
CA ARG A 72 11.21 8.10 5.50
C ARG A 72 11.68 6.64 5.56
N GLU A 73 11.33 5.90 6.61
CA GLU A 73 11.45 4.43 6.63
C GLU A 73 10.40 3.89 5.64
N ARG A 74 10.79 3.86 4.36
CA ARG A 74 10.03 3.30 3.24
C ARG A 74 9.52 1.92 3.63
N CYS A 75 8.45 1.48 2.98
CA CYS A 75 8.03 0.09 2.91
C CYS A 75 9.19 -0.79 2.36
N SER A 76 10.21 -1.05 3.18
CA SER A 76 11.45 -1.78 2.87
C SER A 76 12.31 -1.82 4.13
N LYS A 77 12.05 -2.81 4.97
CA LYS A 77 13.07 -3.66 5.57
C LYS A 77 12.46 -5.02 5.91
#